data_AF-A0A838S5R5-F1
#
_entry.id   AF-A0A838S5R5-F1
#
_cell.length_a   1.000
_cell.length_b   1.000
_cell.length_c   1.000
_cell.angle_alpha   90.00
_cell.angle_beta   90.00
_cell.angle_gamma   90.00
#
_symmetry.space_group_name_H-M   'P 1'
#
loop_
_entity.id
_entity.type
_entity.pdbx_description
1 polymer ?
#
loop_
_entity_poly.entity_id
_entity_poly.type
_entity_poly.pdbx_seq_one_letter_code
_entity_poly.pdbx_strand_id
1 'polypeptide(L)'
;MSGQPWRFRFASGSGDGGASDPVITLSRRDYRDQPVHLELLAHAGPPPDWAYDLVTVARAAYLADRRVPREQAPDRWTRTIELTVQLLAPERWTATVRGELGSLLSTLTGDTWQIIVESGAVRPPETLVKIRTAH
;
A
#
# COMPACT_ATOMS: atom_id res chain seq x y z
N MET A 1 23.37 12.02 9.57
CA MET A 1 22.64 12.73 8.51
C MET A 1 21.51 11.82 8.07
N SER A 2 20.26 12.09 8.46
CA SER A 2 19.13 11.30 7.96
C SER A 2 18.99 11.57 6.46
N GLY A 3 19.09 10.53 5.64
CA GLY A 3 18.70 10.63 4.24
C GLY A 3 17.23 11.07 4.15
N GLN A 4 16.88 11.78 3.07
CA GLN A 4 15.48 12.09 2.78
C GLN A 4 14.67 10.78 2.74
N PRO A 5 13.43 10.75 3.28
CA PRO A 5 12.61 9.57 3.24
C PRO A 5 12.20 9.22 1.80
N TRP A 6 12.10 7.91 1.53
CA TRP A 6 11.49 7.43 0.29
C TRP A 6 9.99 7.59 0.39
N ARG A 7 9.44 8.54 -0.38
CA ARG A 7 8.00 8.84 -0.37
C ARG A 7 7.29 8.02 -1.44
N PHE A 8 6.28 7.26 -1.03
CA PHE A 8 5.41 6.48 -1.90
C PHE A 8 3.97 6.95 -1.78
N ARG A 9 3.24 6.92 -2.89
CA ARG A 9 1.80 7.23 -2.92
C ARG A 9 1.04 6.17 -3.66
N PHE A 10 0.07 5.54 -3.00
CA PHE A 10 -0.86 4.59 -3.60
C PHE A 10 -2.24 5.24 -3.77
N ALA A 11 -2.60 5.57 -5.01
CA ALA A 11 -3.89 6.18 -5.36
C ALA A 11 -4.79 5.19 -6.12
N SER A 12 -6.10 5.28 -5.89
CA SER A 12 -7.08 4.36 -6.48
C SER A 12 -7.45 4.69 -7.94
N GLY A 13 -7.23 5.95 -8.36
CA GLY A 13 -7.51 6.43 -9.71
C GLY A 13 -6.25 6.75 -10.51
N SER A 14 -6.42 6.88 -11.83
CA SER A 14 -5.41 7.37 -12.80
C SER A 14 -5.08 8.86 -12.54
N GLY A 15 -4.52 9.17 -11.37
CA GLY A 15 -4.07 10.51 -11.04
C GLY A 15 -2.63 10.68 -11.52
N ASP A 16 -2.47 11.44 -12.61
CA ASP A 16 -1.18 11.83 -13.15
C ASP A 16 -0.41 12.65 -12.10
N GLY A 17 0.85 12.28 -11.86
CA GLY A 17 1.68 12.84 -10.80
C GLY A 17 2.12 14.25 -11.13
N GLY A 18 1.55 15.24 -10.44
CA GLY A 18 2.04 16.62 -10.43
C GLY A 18 3.38 16.70 -9.68
N ALA A 19 4.45 16.98 -10.42
CA ALA A 19 5.82 17.04 -9.94
C ALA A 19 6.08 18.20 -8.95
N SER A 20 6.78 17.92 -7.85
CA SER A 20 7.84 18.76 -7.21
C SER A 20 8.48 18.13 -5.95
N ASP A 21 8.31 16.83 -5.73
CA ASP A 21 8.99 16.04 -4.68
C ASP A 21 9.12 14.59 -5.23
N PRO A 22 10.16 13.79 -4.96
CA PRO A 22 10.34 12.48 -5.61
C PRO A 22 9.41 11.44 -4.98
N VAL A 23 8.10 11.61 -5.15
CA VAL A 23 7.08 10.67 -4.71
C VAL A 23 6.92 9.58 -5.77
N ILE A 24 7.19 8.34 -5.40
CA ILE A 24 7.01 7.18 -6.28
C ILE A 24 5.54 6.76 -6.23
N THR A 25 4.84 6.91 -7.36
CA THR A 25 3.44 6.49 -7.48
C THR A 25 3.33 4.98 -7.64
N LEU A 26 2.51 4.37 -6.78
CA LEU A 26 2.13 2.97 -6.81
C LEU A 26 0.66 2.87 -7.25
N SER A 27 0.35 1.90 -8.10
CA SER A 27 -0.97 1.73 -8.67
C SER A 27 -1.43 0.27 -8.65
N ARG A 28 -2.72 0.05 -8.92
CA ARG A 28 -3.25 -1.31 -9.02
C ARG A 28 -2.62 -2.14 -10.15
N ARG A 29 -2.04 -1.48 -11.17
CA ARG A 29 -1.40 -2.16 -12.30
C ARG A 29 -0.09 -2.83 -11.90
N ASP A 30 0.59 -2.28 -10.89
CA ASP A 30 1.84 -2.83 -10.35
C ASP A 30 1.65 -4.17 -9.64
N TYR A 31 0.40 -4.60 -9.41
CA TYR A 31 0.06 -5.90 -8.82
C TYR A 31 -0.06 -7.04 -9.82
N ARG A 32 -0.17 -6.78 -11.13
CA ARG A 32 -0.51 -7.82 -12.11
C ARG A 32 0.50 -8.98 -12.16
N ASP A 33 1.69 -8.78 -11.61
CA ASP A 33 2.76 -9.79 -11.62
C ASP A 33 2.75 -10.74 -10.42
N GLN A 34 1.91 -10.52 -9.38
CA GLN A 34 1.75 -11.47 -8.27
C GLN A 34 0.30 -11.56 -7.74
N PRO A 35 -0.37 -12.71 -7.89
CA PRO A 35 -1.74 -12.86 -7.45
C PRO A 35 -1.80 -13.08 -5.93
N VAL A 36 -1.95 -11.99 -5.17
CA VAL A 36 -2.61 -12.10 -3.86
C VAL A 36 -4.10 -12.28 -4.17
N HIS A 37 -4.55 -13.53 -4.22
CA HIS A 37 -5.94 -13.93 -4.47
C HIS A 37 -6.85 -13.40 -3.35
N LEU A 38 -7.34 -12.16 -3.48
CA LEU A 38 -8.51 -11.68 -2.72
C LEU A 38 -9.77 -12.47 -3.07
N GLU A 39 -9.71 -13.32 -4.10
CA GLU A 39 -10.72 -14.31 -4.43
C GLU A 39 -11.04 -15.24 -3.25
N LEU A 40 -10.09 -15.48 -2.34
CA LEU A 40 -10.35 -16.20 -1.08
C LEU A 40 -11.32 -15.46 -0.16
N LEU A 41 -11.32 -14.11 -0.18
CA LEU A 41 -12.30 -13.30 0.56
C LEU A 41 -13.63 -13.18 -0.19
N ALA A 42 -13.63 -13.37 -1.52
CA ALA A 42 -14.84 -13.25 -2.34
C ALA A 42 -15.89 -14.34 -2.06
N HIS A 43 -15.49 -15.46 -1.46
CA HIS A 43 -16.40 -16.56 -1.12
C HIS A 43 -17.31 -16.26 0.09
N ALA A 44 -17.07 -15.14 0.80
CA ALA A 44 -17.81 -14.74 2.01
C ALA A 44 -18.72 -13.51 1.80
N GLY A 45 -18.86 -13.01 0.56
CA GLY A 45 -19.47 -11.72 0.25
C GLY A 45 -18.44 -10.58 0.20
N PRO A 46 -18.85 -9.33 -0.15
CA PRO A 46 -17.91 -8.22 -0.22
C PRO A 46 -17.30 -7.95 1.16
N PRO A 47 -15.97 -7.88 1.30
CA PRO A 47 -15.36 -7.61 2.59
C PRO A 47 -15.75 -6.20 3.07
N PRO A 48 -15.90 -6.00 4.38
CA PRO A 48 -16.11 -4.68 4.94
C PRO A 48 -14.95 -3.75 4.56
N ASP A 49 -15.21 -2.45 4.45
CA ASP A 49 -14.25 -1.48 3.93
C ASP A 49 -12.91 -1.50 4.67
N TRP A 50 -12.91 -1.69 6.00
CA TRP A 50 -11.68 -1.79 6.79
C TRP A 50 -10.80 -2.98 6.39
N ALA A 51 -11.40 -4.11 5.98
CA ALA A 51 -10.64 -5.30 5.58
C ALA A 51 -10.06 -5.11 4.17
N TYR A 52 -10.82 -4.47 3.29
CA TYR A 52 -10.33 -4.05 1.97
C TYR A 52 -9.17 -3.04 2.11
N ASP A 53 -9.29 -2.09 3.03
CA ASP A 53 -8.26 -1.10 3.32
C ASP A 53 -6.99 -1.76 3.86
N LEU A 54 -7.10 -2.70 4.81
CA LEU A 54 -5.95 -3.40 5.37
C LEU A 54 -5.14 -4.14 4.29
N VAL A 55 -5.85 -4.83 3.40
CA VAL A 55 -5.24 -5.46 2.22
C VAL A 55 -4.54 -4.43 1.34
N THR A 56 -5.17 -3.28 1.12
CA THR A 56 -4.63 -2.19 0.29
C THR A 56 -3.34 -1.65 0.90
N VAL A 57 -3.30 -1.41 2.21
CA VAL A 57 -2.09 -1.02 2.95
C VAL A 57 -1.00 -2.08 2.81
N ALA A 58 -1.31 -3.35 3.10
CA ALA A 58 -0.33 -4.43 3.04
C ALA A 58 0.31 -4.57 1.66
N ARG A 59 -0.50 -4.42 0.61
CA ARG A 59 -0.05 -4.44 -0.78
C ARG A 59 0.83 -3.25 -1.14
N ALA A 60 0.46 -2.05 -0.72
CA ALA A 60 1.25 -0.85 -0.98
C ALA A 60 2.60 -0.92 -0.23
N ALA A 61 2.61 -1.43 1.01
CA ALA A 61 3.83 -1.67 1.77
C ALA A 61 4.74 -2.70 1.10
N TYR A 62 4.19 -3.83 0.64
CA TYR A 62 4.95 -4.83 -0.12
C TYR A 62 5.63 -4.23 -1.37
N LEU A 63 4.89 -3.42 -2.13
CA LEU A 63 5.43 -2.76 -3.32
C LEU A 63 6.51 -1.73 -2.97
N ALA A 64 6.32 -0.95 -1.90
CA ALA A 64 7.30 0.03 -1.44
C ALA A 64 8.59 -0.67 -0.99
N ASP A 65 8.49 -1.72 -0.18
CA ASP A 65 9.62 -2.48 0.34
C ASP A 65 10.49 -3.05 -0.80
N ARG A 66 9.85 -3.60 -1.83
CA ARG A 66 10.53 -4.15 -3.00
C ARG A 66 11.16 -3.12 -3.93
N ARG A 67 10.68 -1.88 -3.92
CA ARG A 67 11.12 -0.83 -4.86
C ARG A 67 12.29 0.00 -4.36
N VAL A 68 12.67 -0.12 -3.09
CA VAL A 68 13.83 0.62 -2.55
C VAL A 68 15.05 -0.30 -2.44
N PRO A 69 16.06 -0.17 -3.32
CA PRO A 69 17.30 -0.92 -3.18
C PRO A 69 18.04 -0.50 -1.90
N ARG A 70 18.45 -1.46 -1.06
CA ARG A 70 19.16 -1.20 0.21
C ARG A 70 20.51 -0.51 0.04
N GLU A 71 21.13 -0.65 -1.13
CA GLU A 71 22.43 -0.04 -1.47
C GLU A 71 22.41 1.50 -1.43
N GLN A 72 21.22 2.12 -1.49
CA GLN A 72 21.04 3.57 -1.51
C GLN A 72 20.71 4.15 -0.12
N ALA A 73 20.68 3.33 0.93
CA ALA A 73 20.44 3.80 2.30
C ALA A 73 21.69 4.50 2.88
N PRO A 74 21.55 5.56 3.72
CA PRO A 74 22.67 6.33 4.27
C PRO A 74 23.66 5.50 5.12
N ASP A 75 23.17 4.46 5.78
CA ASP A 75 23.94 3.48 6.56
C ASP A 75 24.10 2.14 5.81
N ARG A 76 23.68 2.10 4.53
CA ARG A 76 23.57 0.91 3.66
C ARG A 76 22.61 -0.18 4.15
N TRP A 77 21.74 0.11 5.12
CA TRP A 77 20.85 -0.89 5.72
C TRP A 77 19.44 -0.40 6.04
N THR A 78 19.30 0.69 6.79
CA THR A 78 18.02 1.17 7.33
C THR A 78 17.42 2.25 6.43
N ARG A 79 16.28 1.95 5.80
CA ARG A 79 15.55 2.93 4.98
C ARG A 79 14.52 3.65 5.85
N THR A 80 14.21 4.90 5.48
CA THR A 80 13.03 5.61 5.99
C THR A 80 12.01 5.66 4.87
N ILE A 81 10.85 5.04 5.07
CA ILE A 81 9.79 4.91 4.07
C ILE A 81 8.55 5.65 4.56
N GLU A 82 8.09 6.61 3.77
CA GLU A 82 6.82 7.30 3.97
C GLU A 82 5.82 6.77 2.93
N LEU A 83 4.74 6.15 3.40
CA LEU A 83 3.73 5.54 2.54
C LEU A 83 2.39 6.25 2.73
N THR A 84 1.96 6.94 1.69
CA THR A 84 0.64 7.57 1.59
C THR A 84 -0.32 6.66 0.84
N VAL A 85 -1.45 6.33 1.45
CA VAL A 85 -2.46 5.41 0.90
C VAL A 85 -3.84 6.05 0.93
N GLN A 86 -4.58 5.95 -0.19
CA GLN A 86 -6.00 6.28 -0.21
C GLN A 86 -6.82 5.08 0.24
N LEU A 87 -7.67 5.27 1.25
CA LEU A 87 -8.47 4.21 1.88
C LEU A 87 -9.98 4.52 1.80
N LEU A 88 -10.82 3.48 1.85
CA LEU A 88 -12.28 3.56 1.76
C LEU A 88 -12.89 4.10 3.06
N ALA A 89 -12.36 3.69 4.20
CA ALA A 89 -12.79 4.11 5.54
C ALA A 89 -11.62 4.79 6.30
N PRO A 90 -11.08 5.92 5.79
CA PRO A 90 -9.88 6.56 6.33
C PRO A 90 -10.02 6.95 7.81
N GLU A 91 -11.22 7.23 8.29
CA GLU A 91 -11.52 7.56 9.69
C GLU A 91 -11.20 6.44 10.67
N ARG A 92 -11.17 5.18 10.23
CA ARG A 92 -10.80 4.02 11.06
C ARG A 92 -9.29 3.93 11.30
N TRP A 93 -8.49 4.58 10.46
CA TRP A 93 -7.02 4.54 10.50
C TRP A 93 -6.47 5.72 11.31
N THR A 94 -6.82 5.74 12.60
CA THR A 94 -6.41 6.78 13.55
C THR A 94 -4.89 6.88 13.66
N ALA A 95 -4.39 7.95 14.28
CA ALA A 95 -2.95 8.11 14.54
C ALA A 95 -2.36 6.90 15.30
N THR A 96 -3.10 6.32 16.24
CA THR A 96 -2.69 5.13 16.99
C THR A 96 -2.56 3.91 16.08
N VAL A 97 -3.59 3.62 15.27
CA VAL A 97 -3.58 2.46 14.34
C VAL A 97 -2.45 2.60 13.32
N ARG A 98 -2.22 3.81 12.79
CA ARG A 98 -1.12 4.09 11.87
C ARG A 98 0.24 3.92 12.53
N GLY A 99 0.36 4.30 13.80
CA GLY A 99 1.57 4.08 14.60
C GLY A 99 1.86 2.58 14.79
N GLU A 100 0.86 1.80 15.17
CA GLU A 100 1.00 0.34 15.35
C GLU A 100 1.37 -0.37 14.03
N LEU A 101 0.74 0.02 12.92
CA LEU A 101 1.12 -0.46 11.59
C LEU A 101 2.56 -0.11 11.25
N GLY A 102 2.98 1.13 11.51
CA GLY A 102 4.36 1.57 11.31
C GLY A 102 5.33 0.71 12.11
N SER A 103 5.07 0.50 13.40
CA SER A 103 5.89 -0.35 14.27
C SER A 103 5.92 -1.82 13.81
N LEU A 104 4.79 -2.36 13.35
CA LEU A 104 4.73 -3.71 12.80
C LEU A 104 5.62 -3.84 11.56
N LEU A 105 5.49 -2.93 10.59
CA LEU A 105 6.30 -2.93 9.39
C LEU A 105 7.78 -2.74 9.71
N SER A 106 8.13 -1.83 10.62
CA SER A 106 9.50 -1.65 11.08
C SER A 106 10.08 -2.92 11.70
N THR A 107 9.28 -3.67 12.46
CA THR A 107 9.69 -4.96 13.05
C THR A 107 9.93 -6.02 11.98
N LEU A 108 9.11 -6.05 10.93
CA LEU A 108 9.18 -7.05 9.86
C LEU A 108 10.31 -6.79 8.85
N THR A 109 10.63 -5.52 8.57
CA THR A 109 11.59 -5.16 7.51
C THR A 109 12.92 -4.65 8.04
N GLY A 110 12.96 -4.18 9.30
CA GLY A 110 14.11 -3.48 9.87
C GLY A 110 14.24 -2.02 9.44
N ASP A 111 13.26 -1.47 8.71
CA ASP A 111 13.23 -0.08 8.25
C ASP A 111 12.40 0.81 9.20
N THR A 112 12.40 2.12 8.97
CA THR A 112 11.45 3.04 9.62
C THR A 112 10.29 3.34 8.69
N TRP A 113 9.06 3.12 9.15
CA TRP A 113 7.84 3.34 8.39
C TRP A 113 6.96 4.45 8.96
N GLN A 114 6.50 5.34 8.08
CA GLN A 114 5.46 6.33 8.37
C GLN A 114 4.28 6.13 7.43
N ILE A 115 3.09 5.91 8.00
CA ILE A 115 1.85 5.71 7.24
C ILE A 115 1.00 6.98 7.26
N ILE A 116 0.69 7.49 6.07
CA ILE A 116 -0.20 8.62 5.85
C ILE A 116 -1.45 8.09 5.15
N VAL A 117 -2.63 8.47 5.66
CA VAL A 117 -3.91 8.02 5.12
C VAL A 117 -4.65 9.21 4.54
N GLU A 118 -5.19 9.01 3.35
CA GLU A 118 -6.03 9.97 2.65
C GLU A 118 -7.39 9.35 2.29
N SER A 119 -8.38 10.21 2.11
CA SER A 119 -9.68 9.85 1.57
C SER A 119 -9.65 9.77 0.03
N GLY A 120 -10.77 9.35 -0.56
CA GLY A 120 -10.95 9.33 -2.03
C GLY A 120 -10.60 8.00 -2.69
N ALA A 121 -10.46 6.92 -1.91
CA ALA A 121 -10.42 5.59 -2.50
C ALA A 121 -11.77 5.26 -3.13
N VAL A 122 -11.75 4.69 -4.34
CA VAL A 122 -12.92 4.14 -4.99
C VAL A 122 -12.79 2.63 -5.04
N ARG A 123 -13.83 1.93 -4.55
CA ARG A 123 -13.89 0.48 -4.71
C ARG A 123 -13.95 0.19 -6.22
N PRO A 124 -13.01 -0.61 -6.76
CA PRO A 124 -13.06 -0.96 -8.16
C PRO A 124 -14.38 -1.69 -8.43
N PRO A 125 -15.03 -1.46 -9.58
CA PRO A 125 -16.27 -2.15 -9.90
C PRO A 125 -16.02 -3.66 -9.79
N GLU A 126 -16.94 -4.36 -9.11
CA GLU A 126 -16.99 -5.82 -9.06
C GLU A 126 -17.24 -6.32 -10.49
N THR A 127 -16.20 -6.28 -11.31
CA THR A 127 -16.21 -7.01 -12.56
C THR A 127 -16.14 -8.44 -12.11
N LEU A 128 -17.30 -9.10 -12.05
CA LEU A 128 -17.45 -10.55 -11.90
C LEU A 128 -16.24 -11.21 -12.55
N VAL A 129 -15.29 -11.65 -11.72
CA VAL A 129 -14.28 -12.60 -12.16
C VAL A 129 -15.09 -13.84 -12.45
N LYS A 130 -15.57 -13.98 -13.70
CA LYS A 130 -16.07 -15.24 -14.20
C LYS A 130 -14.87 -16.17 -14.13
N ILE A 131 -14.76 -16.91 -13.03
CA ILE A 131 -13.89 -18.07 -12.94
C ILE A 131 -14.39 -18.98 -14.06
N ARG A 132 -13.70 -18.98 -15.21
CA ARG A 132 -13.90 -20.04 -16.21
C ARG A 132 -13.31 -21.28 -15.58
N THR A 133 -14.16 -22.05 -14.90
CA THR A 133 -13.86 -23.45 -14.63
C THR A 133 -13.74 -24.11 -15.99
N ALA A 134 -12.51 -24.36 -16.43
CA ALA A 134 -12.27 -25.24 -17.56
C ALA A 134 -12.62 -26.66 -17.11
N HIS A 135 -13.63 -27.24 -17.74
CA HIS A 135 -13.87 -28.68 -17.78
C HIS A 135 -13.04 -29.30 -18.89
#